data_AF-A0A2T5MBR1-F1
#
_entry.id   AF-A0A2T5MBR1-F1
#
_cell.length_a   1.000
_cell.length_b   1.000
_cell.length_c   1.000
_cell.angle_alpha   90.00
_cell.angle_beta   90.00
_cell.angle_gamma   90.00
#
_symmetry.space_group_name_H-M   'P 1'
#
loop_
_entity.id
_entity.type
_entity.pdbx_description
1 polymer ?
#
loop_
_entity_poly.entity_id
_entity_poly.type
_entity_poly.pdbx_seq_one_letter_code
_entity_poly.pdbx_strand_id
1 'polypeptide(L)'
;MNFERLHQIILAPVISEKATRVAEKRNQAVFKVLPDARKPEIKEAVEKLFNVKVKNVATLNVKGKTKRFGQTVGKRSDWKKAYVTLAEGQEIDFAGGAAN
;
A
#
# COMPACT_ATOMS: atom_id res chain seq x y z
N MET A 1 -7.96 -17.27 -6.62
CA MET A 1 -6.83 -16.44 -7.11
C MET A 1 -5.54 -17.22 -6.95
N ASN A 2 -4.56 -17.04 -7.85
CA ASN A 2 -3.26 -17.69 -7.71
C ASN A 2 -2.51 -17.12 -6.49
N PHE A 3 -1.97 -17.99 -5.63
CA PHE A 3 -1.30 -17.61 -4.38
C PHE A 3 -0.07 -16.74 -4.64
N GLU A 4 0.71 -17.09 -5.66
CA GLU A 4 1.92 -16.34 -6.07
C GLU A 4 1.63 -14.87 -6.38
N ARG A 5 0.47 -14.59 -7.00
CA ARG A 5 0.05 -13.23 -7.34
C ARG A 5 -0.16 -12.39 -6.07
N LEU A 6 -0.78 -12.95 -5.02
CA LEU A 6 -1.10 -12.22 -3.80
C LEU A 6 0.16 -11.69 -3.09
N HIS A 7 1.25 -12.45 -3.14
CA HIS A 7 2.55 -12.02 -2.61
C HIS A 7 3.19 -10.88 -3.39
N GLN A 8 2.87 -10.74 -4.68
CA GLN A 8 3.46 -9.71 -5.55
C GLN A 8 2.70 -8.38 -5.54
N ILE A 9 1.44 -8.38 -5.08
CA ILE A 9 0.56 -7.19 -5.16
C ILE A 9 1.07 -6.04 -4.30
N ILE A 10 1.55 -6.34 -3.08
CA ILE A 10 2.04 -5.34 -2.14
C ILE A 10 3.53 -5.16 -2.37
N LEU A 11 3.94 -3.95 -2.78
CA LEU A 11 5.34 -3.66 -3.11
C LEU A 11 6.09 -3.03 -1.93
N ALA A 12 5.48 -2.06 -1.25
CA ALA A 12 6.12 -1.35 -0.14
C ALA A 12 5.09 -0.55 0.69
N PRO A 13 5.34 -0.29 1.99
CA PRO A 13 4.60 0.71 2.75
C PRO A 13 4.95 2.13 2.29
N VAL A 14 3.99 3.06 2.39
CA VAL A 14 4.19 4.47 2.05
C VAL A 14 4.36 5.28 3.32
N ILE A 15 5.58 5.72 3.58
CA ILE A 15 5.91 6.55 4.75
C ILE A 15 5.80 8.03 4.35
N SER A 16 4.93 8.78 5.05
CA SER A 16 4.76 10.23 4.90
C SER A 16 3.95 10.76 6.09
N GLU A 17 4.03 12.05 6.40
CA GLU A 17 3.22 12.68 7.46
C GLU A 17 1.72 12.39 7.32
N LYS A 18 1.22 12.40 6.08
CA LYS A 18 -0.18 12.06 5.79
C LYS A 18 -0.49 10.59 6.08
N ALA A 19 0.45 9.68 5.80
CA ALA A 19 0.26 8.26 6.08
C ALA A 19 0.16 8.03 7.59
N THR A 20 1.07 8.60 8.38
CA THR A 20 1.05 8.55 9.85
C THR A 20 -0.26 9.11 10.41
N ARG A 21 -0.66 10.31 9.95
CA ARG A 21 -1.92 10.95 10.39
C ARG A 21 -3.15 10.10 10.10
N VAL A 22 -3.17 9.41 8.96
CA VAL A 22 -4.31 8.58 8.57
C VAL A 22 -4.30 7.24 9.33
N ALA A 23 -3.13 6.70 9.66
CA ALA A 23 -3.01 5.55 10.54
C ALA A 23 -3.61 5.87 11.92
N GLU A 24 -3.20 6.96 12.55
CA GLU A 24 -3.71 7.37 13.87
C GLU A 24 -5.22 7.69 13.88
N LYS A 25 -5.70 8.46 12.89
CA LYS A 25 -7.09 8.97 12.91
C LYS A 25 -8.12 7.99 12.40
N ARG A 26 -7.74 7.05 11.52
CA ARG A 26 -8.68 6.22 10.75
C ARG A 26 -8.30 4.74 10.70
N ASN A 27 -7.26 4.34 11.43
CA ASN A 27 -6.70 2.99 11.41
C ASN A 27 -6.48 2.47 9.98
N GLN A 28 -5.86 3.29 9.11
CA GLN A 28 -5.54 2.89 7.75
C GLN A 28 -4.03 2.78 7.50
N ALA A 29 -3.64 1.66 6.93
CA ALA A 29 -2.33 1.44 6.36
C ALA A 29 -2.27 1.93 4.91
N VAL A 30 -1.11 2.46 4.49
CA VAL A 30 -0.92 2.97 3.12
C VAL A 30 0.17 2.18 2.42
N PHE A 31 -0.17 1.59 1.28
CA PHE A 31 0.72 0.76 0.49
C PHE A 31 0.92 1.28 -0.92
N LYS A 32 2.11 1.06 -1.46
CA LYS A 32 2.39 1.04 -2.89
C LYS A 32 2.07 -0.36 -3.39
N VAL A 33 1.18 -0.46 -4.35
CA VAL A 33 0.71 -1.72 -4.93
C VAL A 33 0.95 -1.74 -6.44
N LEU A 34 0.84 -2.94 -7.03
CA LEU A 34 0.95 -3.09 -8.47
C LEU A 34 -0.10 -2.24 -9.24
N PRO A 35 0.25 -1.65 -10.39
CA PRO A 35 -0.65 -0.80 -11.18
C PRO A 35 -1.90 -1.52 -11.69
N ASP A 36 -1.86 -2.84 -11.84
CA ASP A 36 -2.95 -3.69 -12.33
C ASP A 36 -3.81 -4.29 -11.19
N ALA A 37 -3.37 -4.18 -9.93
CA ALA A 37 -4.04 -4.78 -8.78
C ALA A 37 -5.46 -4.24 -8.54
N ARG A 38 -6.42 -5.14 -8.30
CA ARG A 38 -7.82 -4.79 -7.98
C ARG A 38 -8.06 -4.73 -6.47
N LYS A 39 -9.08 -3.99 -6.05
CA LYS A 39 -9.46 -3.86 -4.63
C LYS A 39 -9.64 -5.19 -3.87
N PRO A 40 -10.39 -6.20 -4.39
CA PRO A 40 -10.52 -7.48 -3.71
C PRO A 40 -9.17 -8.21 -3.58
N GLU A 41 -8.31 -8.13 -4.58
CA GLU A 41 -6.98 -8.75 -4.54
C GLU A 41 -6.09 -8.10 -3.47
N ILE A 42 -6.11 -6.77 -3.36
CA ILE A 42 -5.37 -6.02 -2.33
C ILE A 42 -5.88 -6.38 -0.94
N LYS A 43 -7.21 -6.53 -0.78
CA LYS A 43 -7.82 -6.95 0.48
C LYS A 43 -7.28 -8.32 0.89
N GLU A 44 -7.42 -9.32 0.03
CA GLU A 44 -6.95 -10.67 0.31
C GLU A 44 -5.43 -10.75 0.56
N ALA A 45 -4.65 -9.98 -0.20
CA ALA A 45 -3.19 -9.94 -0.03
C ALA A 45 -2.81 -9.39 1.35
N VAL A 46 -3.41 -8.28 1.80
CA VAL A 46 -3.12 -7.70 3.11
C VAL A 46 -3.58 -8.63 4.24
N GLU A 47 -4.78 -9.20 4.13
CA GLU A 47 -5.30 -10.11 5.14
C GLU A 47 -4.42 -11.35 5.31
N LYS A 48 -3.89 -11.91 4.22
CA LYS A 48 -3.02 -13.09 4.26
C LYS A 48 -1.59 -12.78 4.69
N LEU A 49 -1.01 -11.69 4.19
CA LEU A 49 0.40 -11.35 4.47
C LEU A 49 0.61 -10.87 5.91
N PHE A 50 -0.36 -10.16 6.47
CA PHE A 50 -0.25 -9.55 7.80
C PHE A 50 -1.17 -10.21 8.83
N ASN A 51 -1.94 -11.23 8.45
CA ASN A 51 -2.91 -11.91 9.32
C ASN A 51 -3.90 -10.97 10.03
N VAL A 52 -4.28 -9.87 9.38
CA VAL A 52 -5.22 -8.86 9.89
C VAL A 52 -6.57 -8.96 9.20
N LYS A 53 -7.60 -8.31 9.76
CA LYS A 53 -8.90 -8.14 9.10
C LYS A 53 -9.01 -6.77 8.44
N VAL A 54 -9.41 -6.74 7.17
CA VAL A 54 -9.54 -5.51 6.39
C VAL A 54 -11.01 -5.13 6.22
N LYS A 55 -11.35 -3.91 6.65
CA LYS A 55 -12.70 -3.34 6.54
C LYS A 55 -12.97 -2.80 5.14
N ASN A 56 -12.05 -2.01 4.58
CA ASN A 56 -12.24 -1.35 3.30
C ASN A 56 -10.91 -1.04 2.60
N VAL A 57 -10.92 -0.96 1.27
CA VAL A 57 -9.76 -0.59 0.45
C VAL A 57 -10.13 0.54 -0.51
N ALA A 58 -9.40 1.65 -0.42
CA ALA A 58 -9.48 2.75 -1.36
C ALA A 58 -8.17 2.85 -2.15
N THR A 59 -8.26 2.93 -3.47
CA THR A 59 -7.10 2.96 -4.37
C THR A 59 -7.07 4.24 -5.19
N LEU A 60 -5.88 4.75 -5.49
CA LEU A 60 -5.68 5.85 -6.41
C LEU A 60 -4.42 5.63 -7.26
N ASN A 61 -4.43 6.16 -8.48
CA ASN A 61 -3.27 6.09 -9.38
C ASN A 61 -2.45 7.39 -9.26
N VAL A 62 -1.18 7.26 -8.89
CA VAL A 62 -0.22 8.36 -8.79
C VAL A 62 0.57 8.42 -10.10
N LYS A 63 0.37 9.50 -10.85
CA LYS A 63 1.15 9.78 -12.05
C LYS A 63 2.59 10.12 -11.66
N GLY A 64 3.54 9.47 -12.30
CA GLY A 64 4.96 9.76 -12.17
C GLY A 64 5.28 11.14 -12.73
N LYS A 65 6.16 11.85 -12.04
CA LYS A 65 6.59 13.20 -12.42
C LYS A 65 7.53 13.13 -13.62
N THR A 66 7.33 14.01 -14.60
CA THR A 66 8.33 14.32 -15.62
C THR A 66 9.48 15.06 -14.96
N LYS A 67 10.72 14.58 -15.16
CA LYS A 67 11.93 15.14 -14.58
C LYS A 67 13.02 15.17 -15.66
N ARG A 68 13.82 16.23 -15.64
CA ARG A 68 15.02 16.33 -16.47
C ARG A 68 16.20 15.72 -15.72
N PHE A 69 16.97 14.86 -16.38
CA PHE A 69 18.23 14.33 -15.89
C PHE A 69 19.33 14.75 -16.86
N GLY A 70 20.17 15.70 -16.45
CA GLY A 70 21.11 16.36 -17.35
C GLY A 70 20.39 17.07 -18.49
N GLN A 71 20.67 16.65 -19.73
CA GLN A 71 20.05 17.17 -20.95
C GLN A 71 18.76 16.43 -21.34
N THR A 72 18.54 15.20 -20.85
CA THR A 72 17.42 14.35 -21.27
C THR A 72 16.19 14.53 -20.37
N VAL A 73 15.01 14.65 -20.97
CA VAL A 73 13.73 14.68 -20.26
C VAL A 73 13.19 13.24 -20.15
N GLY A 74 12.97 12.77 -18.93
CA GLY A 74 12.38 11.46 -18.66
C GLY A 74 11.15 11.56 -17.76
N LYS A 75 10.35 10.49 -17.69
CA LYS A 75 9.19 10.40 -16.79
C LYS A 75 9.42 9.25 -15.80
N ARG A 76 9.14 9.49 -14.51
CA ARG A 76 9.11 8.41 -13.51
C ARG A 76 7.92 7.48 -13.77
N SER A 77 8.03 6.21 -13.36
CA SER A 77 6.94 5.25 -13.49
C SER A 77 5.71 5.67 -12.67
N ASP A 78 4.54 5.48 -13.26
CA ASP A 78 3.27 5.60 -12.57
C ASP A 78 3.13 4.45 -11.55
N TRP A 79 2.44 4.69 -10.45
CA TRP A 79 2.22 3.66 -9.42
C TRP A 79 0.84 3.79 -8.80
N LYS A 80 0.34 2.71 -8.21
CA LYS A 80 -0.94 2.70 -7.52
C LYS A 80 -0.73 2.76 -6.01
N LYS A 81 -1.44 3.66 -5.36
CA LYS A 81 -1.47 3.81 -3.90
C LYS A 81 -2.77 3.22 -3.38
N ALA A 82 -2.67 2.39 -2.35
CA ALA A 82 -3.80 1.81 -1.65
C ALA A 82 -3.85 2.29 -0.20
N TYR A 83 -5.00 2.82 0.21
CA TYR A 83 -5.38 3.04 1.60
C TYR A 83 -6.21 1.85 2.06
N VAL A 84 -5.72 1.13 3.05
CA VAL A 84 -6.32 -0.10 3.55
C VAL A 84 -6.79 0.16 4.97
N THR A 85 -8.10 0.17 5.18
CA THR A 85 -8.72 0.37 6.50
C THR A 85 -8.78 -0.96 7.21
N LEU A 86 -8.16 -1.04 8.37
CA LEU A 86 -8.16 -2.24 9.21
C LEU A 86 -9.43 -2.29 10.06
N ALA A 87 -9.79 -3.48 10.54
CA ALA A 87 -10.80 -3.63 11.57
C ALA A 87 -10.32 -2.98 12.88
N GLU A 88 -11.25 -2.71 13.79
CA GLU A 88 -10.91 -2.11 15.09
C GLU A 88 -10.00 -3.06 15.89
N GLY A 89 -8.98 -2.51 16.56
CA GLY A 89 -8.00 -3.28 17.34
C GLY A 89 -6.95 -4.03 16.54
N GLN A 90 -6.94 -3.93 15.20
CA GLN A 90 -5.91 -4.51 14.35
C GLN A 90 -4.87 -3.44 13.99
N GLU A 91 -3.59 -3.79 14.09
CA GLU A 91 -2.47 -2.92 13.77
C GLU A 91 -1.45 -3.67 12.90
N ILE A 92 -0.77 -2.94 12.01
CA ILE A 92 0.33 -3.48 11.21
C ILE A 92 1.59 -2.76 11.64
N ASP A 93 2.53 -3.50 12.23
CA ASP A 93 3.87 -2.97 12.47
C ASP A 93 4.70 -3.02 11.18
N PHE A 94 5.17 -1.84 10.74
CA PHE A 94 6.02 -1.69 9.57
C PHE A 94 7.52 -1.60 9.93
N ALA A 95 7.86 -1.43 11.21
CA ALA A 95 9.20 -1.08 11.67
C ALA A 95 10.04 -2.30 12.09
N GLY A 96 9.50 -3.52 12.04
CA GLY A 96 10.25 -4.71 12.42
C GLY A 96 10.64 -4.69 13.90
N GLY A 97 9.82 -4.08 14.75
CA GLY A 97 9.92 -4.29 16.19
C GLY A 97 9.30 -5.64 16.48
N ALA A 98 10.13 -6.66 16.68
CA ALA A 98 9.64 -7.95 17.19
C ALA A 98 8.77 -7.71 18.43
N ALA A 99 7.46 -7.91 18.27
CA ALA A 99 6.49 -7.89 19.34
C ALA A 99 5.69 -9.19 19.24
N ASN A 100 6.25 -10.20 19.92
CA ASN A 100 5.68 -11.49 20.36
C ASN A 100 5.06 -12.42 19.30
#